data_AF-A0A1X7UZF5-F1
#
_entry.id   AF-A0A1X7UZF5-F1
#
_cell.length_a   1.000
_cell.length_b   1.000
_cell.length_c   1.000
_cell.angle_alpha   90.00
_cell.angle_beta   90.00
_cell.angle_gamma   90.00
#
_symmetry.space_group_name_H-M   'P 1'
#
loop_
_entity.id
_entity.type
_entity.pdbx_description
1 polymer ?
#
loop_
_entity_poly.entity_id
_entity_poly.type
_entity_poly.pdbx_seq_one_letter_code
_entity_poly.pdbx_strand_id
1 'polypeptide(L)'
;LSNPQEATCSDHGKPLELFCETCDTVICVTCQVRNHKHHEYDLITDSCTKHCQRLRECLSPVEGKKKALKKVLSALAEREGEIRERGERVLEEIHEMVEEMITVLRQSERKLTEQAKRITDDKLKVLSEQMKSAEMSLSLLEDVQDYMEQSFKTGSPQEVLKSKKQMMERMSEVTEGINVEELHPKEKADFVLSKDIKSLHHIGDIVTYLPTARQQCRVKKIHLIAHAGKAVSFSLSMEAPGLSLLCSLVPVGKGHKPIDTTVTTTSTDPGVYRIQCNHSTRGAHT
;
A
#
# COMPACT_ATOMS: atom_id res chain seq x y z
N LEU A 1 -55.60 42.03 14.39
CA LEU A 1 -56.22 42.37 13.09
C LEU A 1 -55.85 43.82 12.79
N SER A 2 -54.72 44.02 12.14
CA SER A 2 -54.24 45.36 11.79
C SER A 2 -55.01 45.82 10.56
N ASN A 3 -55.73 46.94 10.67
CA ASN A 3 -56.42 47.58 9.56
C ASN A 3 -55.37 47.91 8.47
N PRO A 4 -55.50 47.44 7.21
CA PRO A 4 -54.53 47.80 6.18
C PRO A 4 -54.65 49.31 5.95
N GLN A 5 -53.56 50.05 6.22
CA GLN A 5 -53.48 51.46 5.81
C GLN A 5 -53.72 51.50 4.30
N GLU A 6 -54.77 52.21 3.88
CA GLU A 6 -55.06 52.44 2.47
C GLU A 6 -53.86 53.16 1.84
N ALA A 7 -53.22 52.51 0.87
CA ALA A 7 -52.05 53.06 0.21
C ALA A 7 -52.46 54.29 -0.63
N THR A 8 -51.77 55.41 -0.44
CA THR A 8 -52.06 56.67 -1.13
C THR A 8 -51.01 56.97 -2.20
N CYS A 9 -51.45 57.59 -3.29
CA CYS A 9 -50.62 58.03 -4.39
C CYS A 9 -49.70 59.18 -3.94
N SER A 10 -48.39 59.03 -4.12
CA SER A 10 -47.39 60.04 -3.80
C SER A 10 -47.65 61.39 -4.49
N ASP A 11 -48.14 61.37 -5.72
CA ASP A 11 -48.22 62.57 -6.57
C ASP A 11 -49.52 63.34 -6.37
N HIS A 12 -50.56 62.66 -5.86
CA HIS A 12 -51.91 63.20 -5.81
C HIS A 12 -52.57 63.12 -4.43
N GLY A 13 -51.96 62.44 -3.46
CA GLY A 13 -52.49 62.25 -2.11
C GLY A 13 -53.83 61.49 -2.06
N LYS A 14 -54.19 60.80 -3.15
CA LYS A 14 -55.46 60.07 -3.30
C LYS A 14 -55.26 58.56 -3.13
N PRO A 15 -56.29 57.80 -2.73
CA PRO A 15 -56.21 56.34 -2.65
C PRO A 15 -55.76 55.69 -3.97
N LEU A 16 -54.95 54.64 -3.87
CA LEU A 16 -54.58 53.78 -5.00
C LEU A 16 -55.65 52.69 -5.16
N GLU A 17 -56.44 52.80 -6.22
CA GLU A 17 -57.65 51.97 -6.42
C GLU A 17 -57.60 51.17 -7.74
N LEU A 18 -56.69 51.53 -8.65
CA LEU A 18 -56.55 50.93 -9.98
C LEU A 18 -55.18 50.29 -10.15
N PHE A 19 -55.11 49.21 -10.91
CA PHE A 19 -53.87 48.60 -11.37
C PHE A 19 -53.73 48.83 -12.88
N CYS A 20 -52.64 49.46 -13.31
CA CYS A 20 -52.35 49.67 -14.71
C CYS A 20 -51.60 48.48 -15.30
N GLU A 21 -52.29 47.65 -16.08
CA GLU A 21 -51.76 46.45 -16.74
C GLU A 21 -50.63 46.77 -17.72
N THR A 22 -50.65 47.95 -18.36
CA THR A 22 -49.58 48.37 -19.28
C THR A 22 -48.28 48.75 -18.55
N CYS A 23 -48.39 49.30 -17.34
CA CYS A 23 -47.23 49.76 -16.57
C CYS A 23 -46.80 48.81 -15.45
N ASP A 24 -47.61 47.80 -15.12
CA ASP A 24 -47.41 46.90 -13.98
C ASP A 24 -47.34 47.66 -12.64
N THR A 25 -48.17 48.70 -12.47
CA THR A 25 -48.17 49.56 -11.28
C THR A 25 -49.56 49.88 -10.76
N VAL A 26 -49.67 50.09 -9.44
CA VAL A 26 -50.88 50.63 -8.80
C VAL A 26 -50.96 52.15 -8.98
N ILE A 27 -52.13 52.66 -9.35
CA ILE A 27 -52.36 54.08 -9.67
C ILE A 27 -53.67 54.58 -9.01
N CYS A 28 -53.79 55.90 -8.83
CA CYS A 28 -55.05 56.54 -8.42
C CYS A 28 -55.85 57.01 -9.65
N VAL A 29 -57.12 57.38 -9.45
CA VAL A 29 -58.00 57.90 -10.52
C VAL A 29 -57.44 59.16 -11.20
N THR A 30 -56.65 59.98 -10.50
CA THR A 30 -56.00 61.15 -11.14
C THR A 30 -54.87 60.72 -12.09
N CYS A 31 -54.09 59.70 -11.72
CA CYS A 31 -53.03 59.15 -12.58
C CYS A 31 -53.61 58.55 -13.87
N GLN A 32 -54.76 57.88 -13.78
CA GLN A 32 -55.51 57.32 -14.92
C GLN A 32 -55.76 58.39 -16.00
N VAL A 33 -56.25 59.57 -15.62
CA VAL A 33 -56.63 60.63 -16.57
C VAL A 33 -55.41 61.38 -17.12
N ARG A 34 -54.33 61.51 -16.32
CA ARG A 34 -53.15 62.29 -16.67
C ARG A 34 -52.08 61.47 -17.39
N ASN A 35 -51.49 60.52 -16.67
CA ASN A 35 -50.27 59.83 -17.09
C ASN A 35 -50.57 58.48 -17.76
N HIS A 36 -51.72 57.87 -17.50
CA HIS A 36 -52.10 56.53 -17.98
C HIS A 36 -53.33 56.55 -18.90
N LYS A 37 -53.59 57.68 -19.58
CA LYS A 37 -54.85 57.95 -20.31
C LYS A 37 -55.22 56.89 -21.35
N HIS A 38 -54.23 56.26 -21.98
CA HIS A 38 -54.43 55.26 -23.03
C HIS A 38 -53.89 53.87 -22.64
N HIS A 39 -53.61 53.66 -21.36
CA HIS A 39 -53.16 52.36 -20.87
C HIS A 39 -54.35 51.51 -20.45
N GLU A 40 -54.15 50.20 -20.47
CA GLU A 40 -55.09 49.25 -19.89
C GLU A 40 -54.95 49.29 -18.36
N TYR A 41 -56.08 49.37 -17.66
CA TYR A 41 -56.15 49.33 -16.21
C TYR A 41 -57.47 48.72 -15.77
N ASP A 42 -57.48 48.19 -14.55
CA ASP A 42 -58.66 47.62 -13.91
C ASP A 42 -58.65 47.95 -12.41
N LEU A 43 -59.78 47.75 -11.71
CA LEU A 43 -59.84 47.88 -10.25
C LEU A 43 -58.87 46.90 -9.61
N ILE A 44 -58.17 47.33 -8.56
CA ILE A 44 -57.22 46.46 -7.84
C ILE A 44 -57.94 45.21 -7.32
N THR A 45 -59.18 45.33 -6.85
CA THR A 45 -59.99 44.18 -6.38
C THR A 45 -60.17 43.12 -7.47
N ASP A 46 -60.32 43.57 -8.71
CA ASP A 46 -60.67 42.73 -9.86
C ASP A 46 -59.39 42.13 -10.47
N SER A 47 -58.32 42.93 -10.56
CA SER A 47 -56.99 42.52 -11.01
C SER A 47 -56.21 41.66 -10.00
N CYS A 48 -56.38 41.87 -8.71
CA CYS A 48 -55.59 41.21 -7.66
C CYS A 48 -55.72 39.68 -7.76
N THR A 49 -56.93 39.18 -7.97
CA THR A 49 -57.18 37.74 -8.08
C THR A 49 -56.43 37.12 -9.25
N LYS A 50 -56.46 37.76 -10.42
CA LYS A 50 -55.74 37.35 -11.65
C LYS A 50 -54.23 37.32 -11.45
N HIS A 51 -53.66 38.40 -10.90
CA HIS A 51 -52.21 38.51 -10.69
C HIS A 51 -51.70 37.61 -9.56
N CYS A 52 -52.45 37.47 -8.46
CA CYS A 52 -52.15 36.49 -7.41
C CYS A 52 -52.17 35.05 -7.94
N GLN A 53 -53.06 34.74 -8.89
CA GLN A 53 -53.09 33.42 -9.53
C GLN A 53 -51.85 33.19 -10.39
N ARG A 54 -51.45 34.17 -11.22
CA ARG A 54 -50.20 34.10 -12.00
C ARG A 54 -48.97 33.95 -11.12
N LEU A 55 -48.91 34.66 -9.99
CA LEU A 55 -47.82 34.52 -9.02
C LEU A 55 -47.79 33.13 -8.40
N ARG A 56 -48.94 32.52 -8.09
CA ARG A 56 -49.02 31.13 -7.63
C ARG A 56 -48.52 30.14 -8.68
N GLU A 57 -48.83 30.36 -9.95
CA GLU A 57 -48.32 29.54 -11.05
C GLU A 57 -46.80 29.66 -11.16
N CYS A 58 -46.23 30.86 -11.01
CA CYS A 58 -44.79 31.09 -10.95
C CYS A 58 -44.11 30.45 -9.72
N LEU A 59 -44.82 30.27 -8.60
CA LEU A 59 -44.29 29.60 -7.41
C LEU A 59 -44.15 28.08 -7.59
N SER A 60 -44.99 27.44 -8.40
CA SER A 60 -44.98 25.99 -8.56
C SER A 60 -43.62 25.44 -9.04
N PRO A 61 -42.95 26.00 -10.07
CA PRO A 61 -41.59 25.61 -10.44
C PRO A 61 -40.55 25.82 -9.33
N VAL A 62 -40.71 26.86 -8.49
CA VAL A 62 -39.80 27.15 -7.37
C VAL A 62 -39.91 26.05 -6.31
N GLU A 63 -41.13 25.63 -5.98
CA GLU A 63 -41.38 24.52 -5.05
C GLU A 63 -40.84 23.19 -5.60
N GLY A 64 -40.98 22.95 -6.90
CA GLY A 64 -40.38 21.82 -7.59
C GLY A 64 -38.86 21.78 -7.45
N LYS A 65 -38.18 22.91 -7.75
CA LYS A 65 -36.72 23.04 -7.58
C LYS A 65 -36.29 22.87 -6.13
N LYS A 66 -37.02 23.46 -5.17
CA LYS A 66 -36.76 23.29 -3.74
C LYS A 66 -36.81 21.82 -3.32
N LYS A 67 -37.80 21.05 -3.79
CA LYS A 67 -37.91 19.61 -3.52
C LYS A 67 -36.77 18.82 -4.17
N ALA A 68 -36.39 19.17 -5.40
CA ALA A 68 -35.26 18.53 -6.08
C ALA A 68 -33.93 18.77 -5.35
N LEU A 69 -33.65 20.01 -4.95
CA LEU A 69 -32.44 20.36 -4.20
C LEU A 69 -32.37 19.64 -2.85
N LYS A 70 -33.50 19.49 -2.14
CA LYS A 70 -33.53 18.68 -0.91
C LYS A 70 -33.08 17.24 -1.15
N LYS A 71 -33.53 16.61 -2.25
CA LYS A 71 -33.09 15.25 -2.61
C LYS A 71 -31.59 15.19 -2.94
N VAL A 72 -31.09 16.19 -3.68
CA VAL A 72 -29.66 16.30 -4.01
C VAL A 72 -28.83 16.44 -2.74
N LEU A 73 -29.23 17.31 -1.80
CA LEU A 73 -28.53 17.48 -0.53
C LEU A 73 -28.48 16.18 0.28
N SER A 74 -29.58 15.41 0.33
CA SER A 74 -29.59 14.10 0.97
C SER A 74 -28.61 13.12 0.31
N ALA A 75 -28.61 13.02 -1.01
CA ALA A 75 -27.70 12.14 -1.75
C ALA A 75 -26.22 12.55 -1.59
N LEU A 76 -25.93 13.86 -1.53
CA LEU A 76 -24.58 14.36 -1.26
C LEU A 76 -24.12 14.00 0.15
N ALA A 77 -24.98 14.15 1.16
CA ALA A 77 -24.66 13.81 2.53
C ALA A 77 -24.41 12.30 2.72
N GLU A 78 -25.21 11.46 2.06
CA GLU A 78 -25.00 10.00 2.01
C GLU A 78 -23.63 9.68 1.39
N ARG A 79 -23.34 10.27 0.23
CA ARG A 79 -22.07 10.05 -0.48
C ARG A 79 -20.85 10.53 0.31
N GLU A 80 -20.97 11.65 1.02
CA GLU A 80 -19.93 12.14 1.93
C GLU A 80 -19.66 11.13 3.05
N GLY A 81 -20.72 10.55 3.63
CA GLY A 81 -20.63 9.49 4.64
C GLY A 81 -19.88 8.27 4.13
N GLU A 82 -20.25 7.75 2.96
CA GLU A 82 -19.57 6.61 2.32
C GLU A 82 -18.08 6.87 2.08
N ILE A 83 -17.72 8.07 1.63
CA ILE A 83 -16.32 8.44 1.36
C ILE A 83 -15.52 8.47 2.66
N ARG A 84 -16.08 9.05 3.73
CA ARG A 84 -15.43 9.10 5.04
C ARG A 84 -15.22 7.69 5.60
N GLU A 85 -16.25 6.86 5.59
CA GLU A 85 -16.20 5.48 6.07
C GLU A 85 -15.20 4.63 5.25
N ARG A 86 -15.16 4.81 3.93
CA ARG A 86 -14.15 4.13 3.09
C ARG A 86 -12.74 4.62 3.40
N GLY A 87 -12.56 5.92 3.64
CA GLY A 87 -11.28 6.48 4.04
C GLY A 87 -10.77 5.86 5.35
N GLU A 88 -11.63 5.77 6.36
CA GLU A 88 -11.32 5.13 7.64
C GLU A 88 -10.93 3.65 7.47
N ARG A 89 -11.70 2.88 6.69
CA ARG A 89 -11.35 1.48 6.39
C ARG A 89 -10.00 1.33 5.71
N VAL A 90 -9.69 2.17 4.71
CA VAL A 90 -8.41 2.11 4.00
C VAL A 90 -7.24 2.41 4.94
N LEU A 91 -7.42 3.32 5.91
CA LEU A 91 -6.40 3.57 6.94
C LEU A 91 -6.18 2.36 7.85
N GLU A 92 -7.25 1.64 8.21
CA GLU A 92 -7.16 0.39 8.98
C GLU A 92 -6.49 -0.74 8.17
N GLU A 93 -6.87 -0.91 6.89
CA GLU A 93 -6.23 -1.86 5.96
C GLU A 93 -4.71 -1.58 5.82
N ILE A 94 -4.29 -0.31 5.74
CA ILE A 94 -2.86 0.05 5.72
C ILE A 94 -2.18 -0.39 7.01
N HIS A 95 -2.81 -0.16 8.17
CA HIS A 95 -2.24 -0.52 9.46
C HIS A 95 -2.09 -2.04 9.59
N GLU A 96 -3.13 -2.80 9.28
CA GLU A 96 -3.12 -4.28 9.31
C GLU A 96 -2.01 -4.84 8.41
N MET A 97 -1.90 -4.35 7.17
CA MET A 97 -0.87 -4.75 6.23
C MET A 97 0.55 -4.55 6.82
N VAL A 98 0.80 -3.41 7.48
CA VAL A 98 2.10 -3.13 8.09
C VAL A 98 2.37 -4.06 9.27
N GLU A 99 1.38 -4.35 10.11
CA GLU A 99 1.52 -5.28 11.23
C GLU A 99 1.79 -6.73 10.77
N GLU A 100 1.17 -7.15 9.67
CA GLU A 100 1.48 -8.43 9.04
C GLU A 100 2.94 -8.48 8.55
N MET A 101 3.41 -7.43 7.88
CA MET A 101 4.79 -7.32 7.44
C MET A 101 5.76 -7.38 8.63
N ILE A 102 5.49 -6.66 9.71
CA ILE A 102 6.29 -6.69 10.94
C ILE A 102 6.32 -8.11 11.51
N THR A 103 5.18 -8.80 11.56
CA THR A 103 5.08 -10.16 12.07
C THR A 103 5.97 -11.13 11.30
N VAL A 104 5.96 -11.04 9.96
CA VAL A 104 6.84 -11.83 9.09
C VAL A 104 8.31 -11.51 9.35
N LEU A 105 8.67 -10.22 9.47
CA LEU A 105 10.04 -9.80 9.77
C LEU A 105 10.52 -10.33 11.13
N ARG A 106 9.67 -10.25 12.16
CA ARG A 106 9.97 -10.81 13.50
C ARG A 106 10.10 -12.33 13.48
N GLN A 107 9.31 -13.03 12.67
CA GLN A 107 9.48 -14.47 12.51
C GLN A 107 10.82 -14.80 11.82
N SER A 108 11.20 -14.04 10.81
CA SER A 108 12.49 -14.20 10.13
C SER A 108 13.66 -13.95 11.10
N GLU A 109 13.58 -12.90 11.91
CA GLU A 109 14.55 -12.59 12.97
C GLU A 109 14.71 -13.78 13.94
N ARG A 110 13.61 -14.34 14.45
CA ARG A 110 13.65 -15.51 15.35
C ARG A 110 14.33 -16.71 14.70
N LYS A 111 14.01 -17.01 13.44
CA LYS A 111 14.62 -18.13 12.70
C LYS A 111 16.13 -17.96 12.53
N LEU A 112 16.57 -16.78 12.09
CA LEU A 112 17.99 -16.47 11.92
C LEU A 112 18.75 -16.50 13.25
N THR A 113 18.14 -15.99 14.31
CA THR A 113 18.71 -16.03 15.66
C THR A 113 18.89 -17.46 16.14
N GLU A 114 17.88 -18.31 15.97
CA GLU A 114 17.94 -19.73 16.33
C GLU A 114 19.00 -20.47 15.52
N GLN A 115 19.13 -20.20 14.22
CA GLN A 115 20.19 -20.77 13.39
C GLN A 115 21.59 -20.37 13.88
N ALA A 116 21.80 -19.09 14.20
CA ALA A 116 23.08 -18.60 14.71
C ALA A 116 23.43 -19.26 16.06
N LYS A 117 22.46 -19.43 16.95
CA LYS A 117 22.63 -20.14 18.22
C LYS A 117 23.04 -21.60 18.00
N ARG A 118 22.31 -22.33 17.15
CA ARG A 118 22.64 -23.74 16.84
C ARG A 118 24.05 -23.91 16.29
N ILE A 119 24.45 -23.08 15.32
CA ILE A 119 25.81 -23.11 14.77
C ILE A 119 26.85 -22.86 15.86
N THR A 120 26.57 -21.90 16.75
CA THR A 120 27.46 -21.57 17.88
C THR A 120 27.55 -22.75 18.84
N ASP A 121 26.42 -23.32 19.26
CA ASP A 121 26.34 -24.43 20.21
C ASP A 121 27.02 -25.69 19.64
N ASP A 122 26.80 -26.01 18.37
CA ASP A 122 27.41 -27.16 17.68
C ASP A 122 28.95 -27.00 17.64
N LYS A 123 29.45 -25.82 17.25
CA LYS A 123 30.89 -25.53 17.23
C LYS A 123 31.51 -25.58 18.63
N LEU A 124 30.86 -24.99 19.63
CA LEU A 124 31.33 -25.01 21.02
C LEU A 124 31.31 -26.42 21.61
N LYS A 125 30.33 -27.24 21.24
CA LYS A 125 30.26 -28.64 21.67
C LYS A 125 31.46 -29.43 21.16
N VAL A 126 31.80 -29.30 19.88
CA VAL A 126 33.00 -29.94 19.30
C VAL A 126 34.25 -29.51 20.06
N LEU A 127 34.44 -28.20 20.29
CA LEU A 127 35.59 -27.71 21.05
C LEU A 127 35.61 -28.22 22.49
N SER A 128 34.45 -28.32 23.15
CA SER A 128 34.35 -28.86 24.52
C SER A 128 34.76 -30.34 24.58
N GLU A 129 34.38 -31.15 23.59
CA GLU A 129 34.79 -32.55 23.49
C GLU A 129 36.31 -32.65 23.24
N GLN A 130 36.88 -31.79 22.40
CA GLN A 130 38.34 -31.72 22.20
C GLN A 130 39.09 -31.31 23.47
N MET A 131 38.59 -30.31 24.21
CA MET A 131 39.19 -29.88 25.48
C MET A 131 39.22 -31.04 26.48
N LYS A 132 38.10 -31.76 26.66
CA LYS A 132 38.05 -32.92 27.56
C LYS A 132 39.04 -34.01 27.16
N SER A 133 39.15 -34.30 25.86
CA SER A 133 40.12 -35.29 25.36
C SER A 133 41.57 -34.85 25.61
N ALA A 134 41.86 -33.56 25.44
CA ALA A 134 43.18 -33.01 25.69
C ALA A 134 43.51 -33.00 27.19
N GLU A 135 42.57 -32.61 28.06
CA GLU A 135 42.70 -32.66 29.52
C GLU A 135 42.95 -34.10 30.03
N MET A 136 42.22 -35.09 29.51
CA MET A 136 42.45 -36.50 29.86
C MET A 136 43.84 -36.99 29.43
N SER A 137 44.28 -36.61 28.22
CA SER A 137 45.60 -36.99 27.70
C SER A 137 46.72 -36.32 28.51
N LEU A 138 46.55 -35.05 28.88
CA LEU A 138 47.48 -34.32 29.72
C LEU A 138 47.59 -34.93 31.11
N SER A 139 46.45 -35.22 31.76
CA SER A 139 46.42 -35.86 33.08
C SER A 139 47.12 -37.23 33.08
N LEU A 140 46.96 -38.02 32.00
CA LEU A 140 47.65 -39.30 31.88
C LEU A 140 49.18 -39.13 31.76
N LEU A 141 49.64 -38.11 31.04
CA LEU A 141 51.07 -37.79 30.93
C LEU A 141 51.63 -37.28 32.25
N GLU A 142 50.91 -36.40 32.94
CA GLU A 142 51.27 -35.89 34.27
C GLU A 142 51.38 -37.03 35.30
N ASP A 143 50.40 -37.94 35.34
CA ASP A 143 50.42 -39.11 36.24
C ASP A 143 51.65 -40.01 35.99
N VAL A 144 52.01 -40.23 34.72
CA VAL A 144 53.22 -41.00 34.36
C VAL A 144 54.46 -40.24 34.79
N GLN A 145 54.55 -38.95 34.51
CA GLN A 145 55.69 -38.11 34.88
C GLN A 145 55.89 -38.11 36.40
N ASP A 146 54.85 -37.84 37.18
CA ASP A 146 54.88 -37.79 38.64
C ASP A 146 55.31 -39.14 39.23
N TYR A 147 54.80 -40.25 38.69
CA TYR A 147 55.21 -41.59 39.11
C TYR A 147 56.71 -41.84 38.85
N MET A 148 57.24 -41.41 37.70
CA MET A 148 58.67 -41.56 37.39
C MET A 148 59.53 -40.70 38.30
N GLU A 149 59.18 -39.42 38.46
CA GLU A 149 59.91 -38.49 39.33
C GLU A 149 59.93 -38.97 40.78
N GLN A 150 58.79 -39.48 41.28
CA GLN A 150 58.72 -40.01 42.63
C GLN A 150 59.57 -41.28 42.78
N SER A 151 59.53 -42.17 41.80
CA SER A 151 60.36 -43.39 41.79
C SER A 151 61.86 -43.06 41.83
N PHE A 152 62.30 -41.99 41.15
CA PHE A 152 63.69 -41.52 41.20
C PHE A 152 64.05 -40.86 42.54
N LYS A 153 63.13 -40.14 43.16
CA LYS A 153 63.36 -39.44 44.43
C LYS A 153 63.40 -40.39 45.63
N THR A 154 62.51 -41.39 45.68
CA THR A 154 62.34 -42.25 46.86
C THR A 154 62.87 -43.67 46.71
N GLY A 155 63.07 -44.16 45.49
CA GLY A 155 63.54 -45.52 45.24
C GLY A 155 65.04 -45.68 45.44
N SER A 156 65.47 -46.82 45.97
CA SER A 156 66.90 -47.17 45.96
C SER A 156 67.38 -47.43 44.52
N PRO A 157 68.69 -47.25 44.23
CA PRO A 157 69.23 -47.52 42.89
C PRO A 157 68.90 -48.91 42.34
N GLN A 158 68.85 -49.93 43.21
CA GLN A 158 68.52 -51.30 42.84
C GLN A 158 67.05 -51.47 42.46
N GLU A 159 66.12 -50.78 43.16
CA GLU A 159 64.68 -50.82 42.85
C GLU A 159 64.37 -50.09 41.54
N VAL A 160 64.96 -48.91 41.33
CA VAL A 160 64.82 -48.15 40.08
C VAL A 160 65.30 -48.98 38.89
N LEU A 161 66.45 -49.64 39.02
CA LEU A 161 67.00 -50.50 37.96
C LEU A 161 66.14 -51.76 37.71
N LYS A 162 65.54 -52.35 38.76
CA LYS A 162 64.62 -53.49 38.61
C LYS A 162 63.35 -53.10 37.83
N SER A 163 62.79 -51.92 38.10
CA SER A 163 61.55 -51.46 37.46
C SER A 163 61.77 -50.70 36.14
N LYS A 164 63.03 -50.41 35.76
CA LYS A 164 63.41 -49.60 34.59
C LYS A 164 62.67 -50.01 33.31
N LYS A 165 62.67 -51.30 33.00
CA LYS A 165 62.06 -51.80 31.75
C LYS A 165 60.57 -51.50 31.69
N GLN A 166 59.85 -51.80 32.78
CA GLN A 166 58.42 -51.51 32.91
C GLN A 166 58.13 -50.01 32.84
N MET A 167 58.96 -49.19 33.48
CA MET A 167 58.83 -47.73 33.43
C MET A 167 59.00 -47.19 32.01
N MET A 168 59.99 -47.68 31.26
CA MET A 168 60.19 -47.32 29.85
C MET A 168 59.04 -47.77 28.96
N GLU A 169 58.56 -49.01 29.14
CA GLU A 169 57.41 -49.54 28.38
C GLU A 169 56.16 -48.69 28.61
N ARG A 170 55.85 -48.32 29.87
CA ARG A 170 54.71 -47.47 30.19
C ARG A 170 54.81 -46.06 29.59
N MET A 171 56.01 -45.46 29.59
CA MET A 171 56.25 -44.17 28.94
C MET A 171 56.03 -44.27 27.42
N SER A 172 56.57 -45.30 26.77
CA SER A 172 56.38 -45.55 25.34
C SER A 172 54.89 -45.74 25.01
N GLU A 173 54.19 -46.58 25.76
CA GLU A 173 52.77 -46.87 25.55
C GLU A 173 51.91 -45.60 25.63
N VAL A 174 52.10 -44.77 26.65
CA VAL A 174 51.32 -43.53 26.81
C VAL A 174 51.68 -42.49 25.76
N THR A 175 52.96 -42.32 25.42
CA THR A 175 53.37 -41.34 24.39
C THR A 175 52.96 -41.76 22.98
N GLU A 176 53.02 -43.05 22.65
CA GLU A 176 52.55 -43.58 21.37
C GLU A 176 51.01 -43.59 21.26
N GLY A 177 50.32 -43.72 22.39
CA GLY A 177 48.85 -43.72 22.45
C GLY A 177 48.19 -42.34 22.29
N ILE A 178 48.95 -41.26 22.47
CA ILE A 178 48.43 -39.89 22.40
C ILE A 178 48.83 -39.22 21.07
N ASN A 179 47.84 -38.92 20.23
CA ASN A 179 48.04 -38.15 19.01
C ASN A 179 47.70 -36.67 19.21
N VAL A 180 48.70 -35.83 19.45
CA VAL A 180 48.51 -34.38 19.71
C VAL A 180 47.91 -33.64 18.52
N GLU A 181 48.21 -34.06 17.28
CA GLU A 181 47.70 -33.41 16.08
C GLU A 181 46.17 -33.53 15.94
N GLU A 182 45.58 -34.62 16.45
CA GLU A 182 44.13 -34.82 16.46
C GLU A 182 43.39 -33.94 17.49
N LEU A 183 44.13 -33.41 18.46
CA LEU A 183 43.62 -32.55 19.54
C LEU A 183 43.62 -31.06 19.17
N HIS A 184 44.24 -30.68 18.04
CA HIS A 184 44.22 -29.29 17.56
C HIS A 184 42.79 -28.81 17.27
N PRO A 185 42.46 -27.52 17.52
CA PRO A 185 41.11 -26.99 17.31
C PRO A 185 40.61 -27.25 15.88
N LYS A 186 39.48 -27.96 15.77
CA LYS A 186 38.87 -28.28 14.47
C LYS A 186 37.96 -27.17 13.97
N GLU A 187 37.31 -26.45 14.87
CA GLU A 187 36.33 -25.42 14.55
C GLU A 187 36.93 -24.01 14.53
N LYS A 188 36.35 -23.14 13.69
CA LYS A 188 36.70 -21.72 13.55
C LYS A 188 35.48 -20.82 13.72
N ALA A 189 35.72 -19.55 14.04
CA ALA A 189 34.70 -18.50 14.16
C ALA A 189 34.40 -17.84 12.80
N ASP A 190 34.13 -18.64 11.77
CA ASP A 190 34.05 -18.23 10.37
C ASP A 190 32.64 -18.24 9.79
N PHE A 191 31.62 -17.97 10.63
CA PHE A 191 30.24 -17.88 10.20
C PHE A 191 29.76 -16.42 10.22
N VAL A 192 29.01 -16.02 9.19
CA VAL A 192 28.55 -14.65 8.99
C VAL A 192 27.10 -14.61 8.52
N LEU A 193 26.40 -13.52 8.84
CA LEU A 193 25.06 -13.28 8.31
C LEU A 193 25.14 -12.88 6.83
N SER A 194 24.59 -13.72 5.95
CA SER A 194 24.33 -13.36 4.56
C SER A 194 22.98 -12.63 4.45
N LYS A 195 22.98 -11.44 3.84
CA LYS A 195 21.78 -10.60 3.69
C LYS A 195 21.31 -10.62 2.23
N ASP A 196 20.01 -10.83 1.99
CA ASP A 196 19.40 -10.81 0.65
C ASP A 196 18.18 -9.85 0.58
N ILE A 197 18.22 -8.74 1.32
CA ILE A 197 17.13 -7.76 1.32
C ILE A 197 17.30 -6.79 0.15
N LYS A 198 16.40 -6.85 -0.84
CA LYS A 198 16.50 -6.07 -2.09
C LYS A 198 16.00 -4.63 -1.98
N SER A 199 14.89 -4.36 -1.27
CA SER A 199 14.41 -3.01 -0.88
C SER A 199 13.10 -3.10 -0.08
N LEU A 200 12.81 -2.12 0.79
CA LEU A 200 11.53 -1.95 1.51
C LEU A 200 10.95 -0.53 1.37
N HIS A 201 11.43 0.28 0.43
CA HIS A 201 11.09 1.71 0.37
C HIS A 201 9.72 2.01 -0.27
N HIS A 202 9.10 1.04 -0.95
CA HIS A 202 7.77 1.18 -1.54
C HIS A 202 6.94 -0.06 -1.25
N ILE A 203 5.85 0.10 -0.48
CA ILE A 203 5.00 -1.01 -0.02
C ILE A 203 3.62 -1.03 -0.67
N GLY A 204 3.20 0.08 -1.30
CA GLY A 204 1.91 0.16 -1.97
C GLY A 204 1.51 1.58 -2.37
N ASP A 205 0.44 1.68 -3.14
CA ASP A 205 -0.15 2.92 -3.64
C ASP A 205 -1.66 2.94 -3.36
N ILE A 206 -2.22 4.13 -3.05
CA ILE A 206 -3.67 4.32 -2.99
C ILE A 206 -4.19 4.61 -4.39
N VAL A 207 -4.96 3.68 -4.94
CA VAL A 207 -5.55 3.81 -6.27
C VAL A 207 -7.01 4.24 -6.16
N THR A 208 -7.39 5.28 -6.90
CA THR A 208 -8.79 5.70 -7.05
C THR A 208 -9.36 5.10 -8.32
N TYR A 209 -10.33 4.21 -8.21
CA TYR A 209 -11.06 3.71 -9.37
C TYR A 209 -12.14 4.73 -9.76
N LEU A 210 -11.92 5.49 -10.84
CA LEU A 210 -12.98 6.32 -11.40
C LEU A 210 -14.09 5.41 -11.96
N PRO A 211 -15.32 5.47 -11.43
CA PRO A 211 -16.42 4.73 -12.02
C PRO A 211 -16.77 5.43 -13.33
N THR A 212 -16.64 4.70 -14.45
CA THR A 212 -17.17 5.09 -15.77
C THR A 212 -16.59 6.37 -16.41
N ALA A 213 -15.30 6.33 -16.73
CA ALA A 213 -14.89 6.75 -18.07
C ALA A 213 -14.18 5.56 -18.71
N ARG A 214 -14.82 4.90 -19.68
CA ARG A 214 -14.06 4.28 -20.78
C ARG A 214 -13.35 5.44 -21.46
N GLN A 215 -12.23 5.89 -20.90
CA GLN A 215 -11.32 6.74 -21.63
C GLN A 215 -10.78 5.81 -22.71
N GLN A 216 -11.37 5.90 -23.91
CA GLN A 216 -10.76 5.36 -25.11
C GLN A 216 -9.46 6.15 -25.28
N CYS A 217 -8.42 5.71 -24.60
CA CYS A 217 -7.12 6.31 -24.75
C CYS A 217 -6.63 5.95 -26.15
N ARG A 218 -6.45 6.97 -26.99
CA ARG A 218 -5.94 6.78 -28.34
C ARG A 218 -4.46 6.46 -28.22
N VAL A 219 -4.08 5.25 -28.61
CA VAL A 219 -2.68 4.87 -28.73
C VAL A 219 -2.08 5.71 -29.86
N LYS A 220 -1.11 6.59 -29.54
CA LYS A 220 -0.48 7.46 -30.54
C LYS A 220 0.46 6.68 -31.45
N LYS A 221 1.25 5.78 -30.86
CA LYS A 221 2.24 4.98 -31.58
C LYS A 221 2.53 3.70 -30.81
N ILE A 222 2.57 2.58 -31.52
CA ILE A 222 3.20 1.33 -31.07
C ILE A 222 4.59 1.29 -31.71
N HIS A 223 5.63 1.28 -30.87
CA HIS A 223 7.02 1.14 -31.33
C HIS A 223 7.32 -0.32 -31.70
N LEU A 224 8.43 -0.52 -32.42
CA LEU A 224 8.85 -1.81 -32.97
C LEU A 224 8.74 -2.93 -31.93
N ILE A 225 8.06 -4.02 -32.30
CA ILE A 225 7.89 -5.20 -31.46
C ILE A 225 9.22 -5.96 -31.42
N ALA A 226 9.83 -6.04 -30.24
CA ALA A 226 11.08 -6.77 -30.03
C ALA A 226 10.79 -8.19 -29.50
N HIS A 227 11.43 -9.18 -30.10
CA HIS A 227 11.35 -10.59 -29.70
C HIS A 227 12.61 -11.01 -28.96
N ALA A 228 12.44 -11.55 -27.76
CA ALA A 228 13.52 -12.17 -26.98
C ALA A 228 13.05 -13.57 -26.52
N GLY A 229 13.34 -14.60 -27.32
CA GLY A 229 12.88 -15.96 -27.03
C GLY A 229 11.35 -16.10 -27.07
N LYS A 230 10.75 -16.47 -25.93
CA LYS A 230 9.28 -16.55 -25.77
C LYS A 230 8.63 -15.23 -25.31
N ALA A 231 9.44 -14.21 -25.04
CA ALA A 231 8.98 -12.90 -24.60
C ALA A 231 8.83 -11.94 -25.79
N VAL A 232 7.73 -11.21 -25.80
CA VAL A 232 7.46 -10.10 -26.72
C VAL A 232 7.41 -8.82 -25.89
N SER A 233 8.10 -7.78 -26.36
CA SER A 233 8.06 -6.47 -25.73
C SER A 233 7.84 -5.38 -26.77
N PHE A 234 7.01 -4.39 -26.42
CA PHE A 234 6.78 -3.21 -27.23
C PHE A 234 6.48 -2.01 -26.33
N SER A 235 6.69 -0.81 -26.87
CA SER A 235 6.38 0.44 -26.18
C SER A 235 5.19 1.11 -26.84
N LEU A 236 4.27 1.62 -26.03
CA LEU A 236 3.13 2.40 -26.48
C LEU A 236 3.16 3.79 -25.84
N SER A 237 2.71 4.79 -26.59
CA SER A 237 2.54 6.17 -26.12
C SER A 237 1.07 6.56 -26.09
N MET A 238 0.65 7.28 -25.04
CA MET A 238 -0.75 7.67 -24.81
C MET A 238 -0.90 9.18 -24.59
N GLU A 239 -2.09 9.69 -24.94
CA GLU A 239 -2.38 11.13 -24.97
C GLU A 239 -2.65 11.76 -23.58
N ALA A 240 -2.81 10.94 -22.53
CA ALA A 240 -2.99 11.38 -21.14
C ALA A 240 -2.01 10.63 -20.19
N PRO A 241 -0.83 11.19 -19.90
CA PRO A 241 0.15 10.58 -19.02
C PRO A 241 -0.24 10.81 -17.55
N GLY A 242 -0.53 9.74 -16.80
CA GLY A 242 -0.81 9.84 -15.37
C GLY A 242 -1.54 8.65 -14.74
N LEU A 243 -1.99 7.68 -15.54
CA LEU A 243 -2.70 6.51 -15.05
C LEU A 243 -1.78 5.28 -15.02
N SER A 244 -1.88 4.49 -13.95
CA SER A 244 -1.36 3.12 -13.90
C SER A 244 -2.21 2.25 -14.83
N LEU A 245 -1.59 1.66 -15.84
CA LEU A 245 -2.28 0.85 -16.85
C LEU A 245 -2.17 -0.63 -16.50
N LEU A 246 -3.32 -1.30 -16.50
CA LEU A 246 -3.39 -2.75 -16.62
C LEU A 246 -3.67 -3.09 -18.08
N CYS A 247 -2.79 -3.90 -18.67
CA CYS A 247 -2.95 -4.40 -20.04
C CYS A 247 -3.02 -5.92 -20.01
N SER A 248 -3.88 -6.49 -20.84
CA SER A 248 -3.96 -7.94 -21.05
C SER A 248 -4.06 -8.17 -22.55
N LEU A 249 -3.28 -9.12 -23.07
CA LEU A 249 -3.34 -9.51 -24.48
C LEU A 249 -4.37 -10.62 -24.66
N VAL A 250 -5.36 -10.41 -25.52
CA VAL A 250 -6.45 -11.35 -25.75
C VAL A 250 -6.30 -11.98 -27.13
N PRO A 251 -6.21 -13.32 -27.24
CA PRO A 251 -6.18 -13.98 -28.53
C PRO A 251 -7.46 -13.74 -29.34
N VAL A 252 -7.31 -13.29 -30.59
CA VAL A 252 -8.45 -13.07 -31.48
C VAL A 252 -8.96 -14.43 -31.97
N GLY A 253 -10.20 -14.77 -31.62
CA GLY A 253 -10.97 -15.82 -32.30
C GLY A 253 -11.17 -17.14 -31.56
N LYS A 254 -10.66 -17.36 -30.34
CA LYS A 254 -11.06 -18.51 -29.49
C LYS A 254 -10.95 -18.12 -28.02
N GLY A 255 -11.86 -18.63 -27.18
CA GLY A 255 -12.04 -18.34 -25.74
C GLY A 255 -10.87 -18.73 -24.82
N HIS A 256 -9.65 -18.44 -25.24
CA HIS A 256 -8.45 -18.53 -24.43
C HIS A 256 -8.45 -17.43 -23.38
N LYS A 257 -7.88 -17.75 -22.21
CA LYS A 257 -7.69 -16.78 -21.13
C LYS A 257 -6.78 -15.64 -21.60
N PRO A 258 -7.01 -14.40 -21.15
CA PRO A 258 -6.10 -13.29 -21.38
C PRO A 258 -4.69 -13.64 -20.92
N ILE A 259 -3.68 -13.20 -21.67
CA ILE A 259 -2.28 -13.32 -21.27
C ILE A 259 -1.95 -12.11 -20.41
N ASP A 260 -1.54 -12.37 -19.18
CA ASP A 260 -1.09 -11.33 -18.27
C ASP A 260 0.15 -10.64 -18.83
N THR A 261 0.13 -9.31 -18.80
CA THR A 261 1.26 -8.50 -19.25
C THR A 261 1.86 -7.75 -18.08
N THR A 262 3.18 -7.57 -18.12
CA THR A 262 3.88 -6.68 -17.21
C THR A 262 3.95 -5.31 -17.87
N VAL A 263 3.35 -4.30 -17.23
CA VAL A 263 3.41 -2.91 -17.67
C VAL A 263 4.43 -2.18 -16.82
N THR A 264 5.44 -1.59 -17.46
CA THR A 264 6.44 -0.76 -16.79
C THR A 264 6.39 0.65 -17.35
N THR A 265 6.35 1.65 -16.46
CA THR A 265 6.50 3.06 -16.83
C THR A 265 7.99 3.38 -16.91
N THR A 266 8.42 4.02 -17.99
CA THR A 266 9.81 4.47 -18.12
C THR A 266 9.95 5.86 -17.53
N SER A 267 10.88 6.06 -16.58
CA SER A 267 11.15 7.35 -15.92
C SER A 267 11.55 8.48 -16.88
N THR A 268 11.96 8.15 -18.10
CA THR A 268 12.54 9.10 -19.07
C THR A 268 11.53 9.74 -20.02
N ASP A 269 10.31 9.23 -20.12
CA ASP A 269 9.27 9.77 -21.02
C ASP A 269 7.85 9.62 -20.41
N PRO A 270 7.31 10.68 -19.79
CA PRO A 270 5.97 10.65 -19.21
C PRO A 270 4.90 10.34 -20.26
N GLY A 271 4.24 9.18 -20.16
CA GLY A 271 3.22 8.73 -21.11
C GLY A 271 3.63 7.60 -22.04
N VAL A 272 4.86 7.09 -21.91
CA VAL A 272 5.32 5.87 -22.55
C VAL A 272 5.29 4.70 -21.59
N TYR A 273 4.63 3.63 -22.01
CA TYR A 273 4.49 2.39 -21.26
C TYR A 273 5.15 1.26 -22.04
N ARG A 274 6.01 0.48 -21.37
CA ARG A 274 6.59 -0.74 -21.92
C ARG A 274 5.75 -1.93 -21.47
N ILE A 275 5.17 -2.62 -22.44
CA ILE A 275 4.43 -3.87 -22.23
C ILE A 275 5.36 -5.02 -22.54
N GLN A 276 5.42 -5.98 -21.62
CA GLN A 276 6.09 -7.25 -21.82
C GLN A 276 5.13 -8.41 -21.53
N CYS A 277 5.18 -9.43 -22.38
CA CYS A 277 4.32 -10.59 -22.30
C CYS A 277 5.07 -11.83 -22.78
N ASN A 278 4.76 -12.98 -22.18
CA ASN A 278 5.33 -14.26 -22.56
C ASN A 278 4.25 -15.06 -23.27
N HIS A 279 4.35 -15.17 -24.59
CA HIS A 279 3.34 -15.90 -25.37
C HIS A 279 3.64 -17.40 -25.37
N SER A 280 2.67 -18.17 -24.90
CA SER A 280 2.67 -19.63 -24.98
C SER A 280 1.99 -20.16 -26.25
N THR A 281 1.32 -19.30 -27.02
CA THR A 281 0.59 -19.64 -28.26
C THR A 281 0.97 -18.71 -29.41
N ARG A 282 0.97 -19.22 -30.66
CA ARG A 282 1.19 -18.42 -31.88
C ARG A 282 -0.17 -18.03 -32.47
N GLY A 283 -0.40 -16.75 -32.79
CA GLY A 283 -1.63 -16.26 -33.43
C GLY A 283 -1.79 -14.74 -33.35
N ALA A 284 -2.92 -14.23 -33.86
CA ALA A 284 -3.29 -12.82 -33.75
C ALA A 284 -3.85 -12.50 -32.35
N HIS A 285 -3.43 -11.39 -31.76
CA HIS A 285 -3.83 -10.93 -30.43
C HIS A 285 -4.27 -9.47 -30.49
N THR A 286 -5.26 -9.10 -29.67
CA THR A 286 -5.80 -7.75 -29.49
C THR A 286 -5.64 -7.29 -28.05
#